data_AF-A0A972SNX3-F1
#
_entry.id   AF-A0A972SNX3-F1
#
_cell.length_a   1.000
_cell.length_b   1.000
_cell.length_c   1.000
_cell.angle_alpha   90.00
_cell.angle_beta   90.00
_cell.angle_gamma   90.00
#
_symmetry.space_group_name_H-M   'P 1'
#
loop_
_entity.id
_entity.type
_entity.pdbx_description
1 polymer ?
#
loop_
_entity_poly.entity_id
_entity_poly.type
_entity_poly.pdbx_seq_one_letter_code
_entity_poly.pdbx_strand_id
1 'polypeptide(L)'
;MNQAFSSTARKHMPVVLSDGARTSISIPVALYDNYLTLLNGDAVAFRSHLNEVARTAEPSLGITRSQAVRFALDSRIVSMRTAAGAV
;
A
#
# COMPACT_ATOMS: atom_id res chain seq x y z
N MET A 1 25.98 -16.81 -3.85
CA MET A 1 25.64 -15.38 -3.76
C MET A 1 24.26 -15.28 -3.12
N ASN A 2 24.20 -15.30 -1.79
CA ASN A 2 22.93 -15.18 -1.07
C ASN A 2 22.71 -13.71 -0.78
N GLN A 3 21.88 -13.06 -1.61
CA GLN A 3 21.43 -11.69 -1.36
C GLN A 3 20.60 -11.68 -0.07
N ALA A 4 21.24 -11.33 1.04
CA ALA A 4 20.54 -10.87 2.21
C ALA A 4 19.88 -9.54 1.85
N PHE A 5 18.56 -9.54 1.65
CA PHE A 5 17.75 -8.33 1.58
C PHE A 5 17.78 -7.63 2.95
N SER A 6 18.91 -6.99 3.25
CA SER A 6 19.15 -6.23 4.46
C SER A 6 18.46 -4.88 4.34
N SER A 7 17.18 -4.85 4.75
CA SER A 7 16.54 -3.77 5.51
C SER A 7 15.04 -3.95 5.41
N THR A 8 14.47 -4.56 6.45
CA THR A 8 13.02 -4.69 6.70
C THR A 8 12.41 -3.34 7.09
N ALA A 9 12.87 -2.24 6.50
CA ALA A 9 12.36 -0.91 6.81
C ALA A 9 10.89 -0.85 6.40
N ARG A 10 10.06 -0.57 7.40
CA ARG A 10 8.62 -0.44 7.27
C ARG A 10 8.21 0.94 7.70
N LYS A 11 7.31 1.53 6.93
CA LYS A 11 6.62 2.77 7.25
C LYS A 11 5.28 2.42 7.88
N HIS A 12 5.02 2.99 9.05
CA HIS A 12 3.72 2.91 9.71
C HIS A 12 2.91 4.13 9.31
N MET A 13 1.85 3.91 8.54
CA MET A 13 1.05 4.97 7.93
C MET A 13 -0.33 5.01 8.57
N PRO A 14 -0.75 6.15 9.14
CA PRO A 14 -2.07 6.27 9.74
C PRO A 14 -3.15 6.23 8.66
N VAL A 15 -4.23 5.51 8.94
CA VAL A 15 -5.42 5.40 8.09
C VAL A 15 -6.69 5.48 8.92
N VAL A 16 -7.78 5.82 8.24
CA VAL A 16 -9.15 5.77 8.79
C VAL A 16 -9.91 4.63 8.12
N LEU A 17 -10.55 3.80 8.91
CA LEU A 17 -11.36 2.67 8.45
C LEU A 17 -12.79 3.10 8.10
N SER A 18 -13.57 2.19 7.54
CA SER A 18 -14.96 2.45 7.16
C SER A 18 -15.87 2.79 8.35
N ASP A 19 -15.58 2.26 9.53
CA ASP A 19 -16.27 2.56 10.80
C ASP A 19 -15.79 3.87 11.47
N GLY A 20 -14.86 4.60 10.84
CA GLY A 20 -14.24 5.82 11.37
C GLY A 20 -13.10 5.56 12.37
N ALA A 21 -12.79 4.30 12.70
CA ALA A 21 -11.68 3.99 13.59
C ALA A 21 -10.33 4.35 12.94
N ARG A 22 -9.41 4.87 13.76
CA ARG A 22 -8.05 5.22 13.35
C ARG A 22 -7.11 4.07 13.66
N THR A 23 -6.27 3.70 12.69
CA THR A 23 -5.25 2.67 12.86
C THR A 23 -4.01 3.00 12.03
N SER A 24 -2.98 2.17 12.13
CA SER A 24 -1.76 2.31 11.33
C SER A 24 -1.50 1.05 10.51
N ILE A 25 -1.22 1.24 9.22
CA ILE A 25 -0.85 0.16 8.29
C ILE A 25 0.67 0.15 8.13
N SER A 26 1.27 -1.04 8.28
CA SER A 26 2.70 -1.23 8.06
C SER A 26 2.97 -1.56 6.59
N ILE A 27 3.79 -0.73 5.94
CA ILE A 27 4.09 -0.81 4.50
C ILE A 27 5.61 -0.93 4.32
N PRO A 28 6.11 -1.90 3.53
CA PRO A 28 7.53 -1.95 3.17
C PRO A 28 7.96 -0.67 2.44
N VAL A 29 9.13 -0.12 2.76
CA VAL A 29 9.63 1.12 2.13
C VAL A 29 9.71 1.00 0.61
N ALA A 30 10.20 -0.13 0.09
CA ALA A 30 10.27 -0.37 -1.34
C ALA A 30 8.89 -0.28 -2.04
N LEU A 31 7.82 -0.73 -1.37
CA LEU A 31 6.48 -0.63 -1.92
C LEU A 31 5.99 0.82 -1.96
N TYR A 32 6.26 1.57 -0.88
CA TYR A 32 5.95 2.99 -0.81
C TYR A 32 6.66 3.78 -1.92
N ASP A 33 7.96 3.54 -2.13
CA ASP A 33 8.75 4.23 -3.15
C ASP A 33 8.29 3.91 -4.58
N ASN A 34 7.89 2.65 -4.84
CA ASN A 34 7.28 2.27 -6.12
C ASN A 34 5.97 3.03 -6.38
N TYR A 35 5.13 3.16 -5.35
CA TYR A 35 3.86 3.88 -5.47
C TYR A 35 4.09 5.36 -5.77
N LEU A 36 5.03 5.99 -5.05
CA LEU A 36 5.39 7.39 -5.30
C LEU A 36 5.92 7.58 -6.71
N THR A 37 6.75 6.66 -7.22
CA THR A 37 7.29 6.74 -8.57
C THR A 37 6.18 6.79 -9.63
N LEU A 38 5.14 5.95 -9.47
CA LEU A 38 3.97 5.93 -10.38
C LEU A 38 3.09 7.18 -10.26
N LEU A 39 3.14 7.86 -9.11
CA LEU A 39 2.42 9.09 -8.83
C LEU A 39 3.30 10.34 -9.01
N ASN A 40 4.44 10.25 -9.71
CA ASN A 40 5.39 11.35 -9.90
C ASN A 40 5.83 12.03 -8.60
N GLY A 41 5.98 11.26 -7.53
CA GLY A 41 6.36 11.73 -6.20
C GLY A 41 5.20 12.23 -5.33
N ASP A 42 3.95 12.15 -5.80
CA ASP A 42 2.79 12.66 -5.06
C ASP A 42 2.42 11.78 -3.85
N ALA A 43 2.91 12.21 -2.68
CA ALA A 43 2.63 11.57 -1.40
C ALA A 43 1.20 11.82 -0.89
N VAL A 44 0.52 12.87 -1.35
CA VAL A 44 -0.88 13.16 -0.98
C VAL A 44 -1.80 12.19 -1.70
N ALA A 45 -1.60 12.02 -3.02
CA ALA A 45 -2.31 11.01 -3.81
C ALA A 45 -2.10 9.60 -3.25
N PHE A 46 -0.86 9.25 -2.87
CA PHE A 46 -0.58 7.97 -2.19
C PHE A 46 -1.42 7.81 -0.92
N ARG A 47 -1.46 8.83 -0.04
CA ARG A 47 -2.27 8.77 1.20
C ARG A 47 -3.76 8.65 0.92
N SER A 48 -4.27 9.29 -0.13
CA SER A 48 -5.68 9.14 -0.55
C SER A 48 -5.97 7.69 -0.92
N HIS A 49 -5.16 7.10 -1.80
CA HIS A 49 -5.32 5.71 -2.23
C HIS A 49 -5.17 4.73 -1.07
N LEU A 50 -4.20 4.95 -0.17
CA LEU A 50 -4.03 4.13 1.02
C LEU A 50 -5.29 4.15 1.91
N ASN A 51 -5.89 5.32 2.12
CA ASN A 51 -7.11 5.44 2.92
C ASN A 51 -8.35 4.86 2.21
N GLU A 52 -8.46 5.03 0.89
CA GLU A 52 -9.50 4.37 0.09
C GLU A 52 -9.44 2.85 0.26
N VAL A 53 -8.26 2.27 0.03
CA VAL A 53 -8.06 0.83 0.16
C VAL A 53 -8.25 0.35 1.59
N ALA A 54 -7.81 1.12 2.59
CA ALA A 54 -8.01 0.75 4.00
C ALA A 54 -9.49 0.69 4.41
N ARG A 55 -10.36 1.46 3.75
CA ARG A 55 -11.82 1.43 4.00
C ARG A 55 -12.50 0.22 3.38
N THR A 56 -11.95 -0.35 2.32
CA THR A 56 -12.55 -1.48 1.59
C THR A 56 -11.84 -2.81 1.82
N ALA A 57 -10.66 -2.81 2.43
CA ALA A 57 -9.89 -4.02 2.67
C ALA A 57 -10.55 -4.87 3.78
N GLU A 58 -11.00 -6.06 3.41
CA GLU A 58 -11.58 -7.02 4.34
C GLU A 58 -10.51 -8.02 4.81
N PRO A 59 -10.03 -7.93 6.06
CA PRO A 59 -9.16 -8.96 6.62
C PRO A 59 -9.92 -10.28 6.79
N SER A 60 -9.30 -11.39 6.41
CA SER A 60 -9.83 -12.75 6.55
C SER A 60 -9.02 -13.58 7.56
N LEU A 61 -9.50 -14.76 7.93
CA LEU A 61 -8.78 -15.66 8.86
C LEU A 61 -7.36 -15.93 8.36
N GLY A 62 -6.38 -15.63 9.21
CA GLY A 62 -4.95 -15.78 8.89
C GLY A 62 -4.32 -14.60 8.12
N ILE A 63 -5.10 -13.57 7.76
CA ILE A 63 -4.61 -12.36 7.08
C ILE A 63 -4.87 -11.13 7.96
N THR A 64 -3.78 -10.50 8.40
CA THR A 64 -3.88 -9.24 9.15
C THR A 64 -4.42 -8.13 8.27
N ARG A 65 -5.07 -7.12 8.87
CA ARG A 65 -5.51 -5.92 8.15
C ARG A 65 -4.39 -5.25 7.36
N SER A 66 -3.19 -5.15 7.93
CA SER A 66 -2.03 -4.61 7.20
C SER A 66 -1.65 -5.45 5.98
N GLN A 67 -1.85 -6.77 6.00
CA GLN A 67 -1.67 -7.61 4.80
C GLN A 67 -2.79 -7.38 3.78
N ALA A 68 -4.05 -7.39 4.20
CA ALA A 68 -5.19 -7.17 3.30
C ALA A 68 -5.10 -5.81 2.57
N VAL A 69 -4.77 -4.74 3.29
CA VAL A 69 -4.57 -3.41 2.71
C VAL A 69 -3.41 -3.41 1.71
N ARG A 70 -2.30 -4.09 2.03
CA ARG A 70 -1.15 -4.20 1.11
C ARG A 70 -1.51 -4.94 -0.18
N PHE A 71 -2.25 -6.05 -0.08
CA PHE A 71 -2.66 -6.79 -1.28
C PHE A 71 -3.56 -5.96 -2.19
N ALA A 72 -4.54 -5.26 -1.63
CA ALA A 72 -5.41 -4.40 -2.42
C ALA A 72 -4.66 -3.18 -3.00
N LEU A 73 -3.66 -2.67 -2.28
CA LEU A 73 -2.76 -1.61 -2.76
C LEU A 73 -1.89 -2.12 -3.93
N ASP A 74 -1.32 -3.32 -3.83
CA ASP A 74 -0.55 -3.97 -4.90
C ASP A 74 -1.39 -4.21 -6.16
N SER A 75 -2.61 -4.72 -6.02
CA SER A 75 -3.53 -4.90 -7.15
C SER A 75 -3.79 -3.58 -7.88
N ARG A 76 -3.89 -2.48 -7.13
CA ARG A 76 -4.08 -1.14 -7.70
C ARG A 76 -2.82 -0.63 -8.41
N ILE A 77 -1.61 -0.88 -7.88
CA ILE A 77 -0.34 -0.59 -8.59
C ILE A 77 -0.30 -1.29 -9.93
N VAL A 78 -0.62 -2.59 -9.95
CA VAL A 78 -0.60 -3.39 -11.18
C VAL A 78 -1.57 -2.81 -12.19
N SER A 79 -2.79 -2.49 -11.78
CA SER A 79 -3.80 -1.85 -12.64
C SER A 79 -3.34 -0.50 -13.21
N MET A 80 -2.74 0.37 -12.39
CA MET A 80 -2.22 1.67 -12.82
C MET A 80 -1.07 1.52 -13.83
N ARG A 81 -0.17 0.56 -13.61
CA ARG A 81 0.93 0.27 -14.55
C ARG A 81 0.42 -0.26 -15.88
N THR A 82 -0.58 -1.13 -15.87
CA THR A 82 -1.21 -1.64 -17.09
C THR A 82 -1.90 -0.50 -17.86
N ALA A 83 -2.63 0.38 -17.17
CA ALA A 83 -3.25 1.54 -17.81
C ALA A 83 -2.23 2.53 -18.41
N ALA A 84 -1.10 2.74 -17.73
CA ALA A 84 -0.03 3.63 -18.18
C ALA A 84 0.85 3.06 -19.32
N GLY A 85 0.85 1.74 -19.52
CA GLY A 85 1.56 1.07 -20.62
C GLY A 85 0.69 0.78 -21.84
N ALA A 86 -0.61 1.08 -21.78
CA ALA A 86 -1.56 0.89 -22.88
C ALA A 86 -1.69 2.12 -23.80
N VAL A 87 -0.73 3.05 -23.74
CA VAL A 87 -0.67 4.27 -24.56
C VAL A 87 0.48 4.23 -25.55
#